data_AF-Q2SIU4-F1
#
_entry.id   AF-Q2SIU4-F1
#
_cell.length_a   1.000
_cell.length_b   1.000
_cell.length_c   1.000
_cell.angle_alpha   90.00
_cell.angle_beta   90.00
_cell.angle_gamma   90.00
#
_symmetry.space_group_name_H-M   'P 1'
#
loop_
_entity.id
_entity.type
_entity.pdbx_description
1 polymer ?
#
loop_
_entity_poly.entity_id
_entity_poly.type
_entity_poly.pdbx_seq_one_letter_code
_entity_poly.pdbx_strand_id
1 'polypeptide(L)' 'MSVIELSSEQLQMVKIIHEYALQFPRTETGDAQLLQTYYDYMDG' A
#
# COMPACT_ATOMS: atom_id res chain seq x y z
N MET A 1 -1.60 16.49 -20.09
CA MET A 1 -1.71 15.50 -18.98
C MET A 1 -3.04 15.75 -18.31
N SER A 2 -4.00 14.83 -18.43
CA SER A 2 -5.23 14.91 -17.63
C SER A 2 -4.84 14.53 -16.20
N VAL A 3 -5.01 15.46 -15.26
CA VAL A 3 -4.85 15.18 -13.84
C VAL A 3 -6.01 14.27 -13.46
N ILE A 4 -5.74 12.99 -13.20
CA ILE A 4 -6.74 12.09 -12.65
C ILE A 4 -6.97 12.59 -11.23
N GLU A 5 -8.02 13.37 -11.02
CA GLU A 5 -8.46 13.76 -9.70
C GLU A 5 -9.11 12.54 -9.04
N LEU A 6 -8.49 12.10 -7.95
CA LEU A 6 -9.03 11.04 -7.12
C LEU A 6 -10.26 11.55 -6.38
N SER A 7 -11.31 10.74 -6.30
CA SER A 7 -12.43 11.01 -5.41
C SER A 7 -11.96 11.05 -3.95
N SER A 8 -12.75 11.66 -3.06
CA SER A 8 -12.45 11.67 -1.62
C SER A 8 -12.27 10.26 -1.04
N GLU A 9 -13.03 9.29 -1.55
CA GLU A 9 -12.91 7.87 -1.17
C GLU A 9 -11.58 7.27 -1.65
N GLN A 10 -11.21 7.51 -2.90
CA GLN A 10 -9.94 7.04 -3.43
C GLN A 10 -8.74 7.67 -2.70
N LEU A 11 -8.81 8.95 -2.35
CA LEU A 11 -7.80 9.61 -1.52
C LEU A 11 -7.68 8.97 -0.15
N GLN A 12 -8.81 8.61 0.48
CA GLN A 12 -8.81 7.92 1.76
C GLN A 12 -8.18 6.53 1.66
N MET A 13 -8.48 5.76 0.61
CA MET A 13 -7.86 4.46 0.36
C MET A 13 -6.35 4.59 0.15
N VAL A 14 -5.91 5.55 -0.68
CA VAL A 14 -4.48 5.81 -0.91
C VAL A 14 -3.78 6.16 0.39
N LYS A 15 -4.41 6.98 1.25
CA LYS A 15 -3.86 7.33 2.55
C LYS A 15 -3.65 6.10 3.43
N ILE A 16 -4.65 5.21 3.52
CA ILE A 16 -4.56 3.97 4.31
C ILE A 16 -3.44 3.06 3.79
N ILE A 17 -3.38 2.85 2.48
CA ILE A 17 -2.32 2.04 1.85
C ILE A 17 -0.95 2.65 2.12
N HIS A 18 -0.82 3.97 2.00
CA HIS A 18 0.43 4.67 2.25
C HIS A 18 0.89 4.54 3.71
N GLU A 19 -0.01 4.80 4.67
CA GLU A 19 0.28 4.67 6.11
C GLU A 19 0.66 3.24 6.49
N TYR A 20 0.03 2.24 5.86
CA TYR A 20 0.39 0.84 6.05
C TYR A 20 1.78 0.52 5.48
N ALA A 21 2.06 0.91 4.24
CA ALA A 21 3.36 0.67 3.60
C ALA A 21 4.53 1.37 4.32
N LEU A 22 4.29 2.50 4.99
CA LEU A 22 5.32 3.19 5.79
C LEU A 22 5.84 2.39 6.99
N GLN A 23 5.13 1.34 7.42
CA GLN A 23 5.60 0.46 8.49
C GLN A 23 6.79 -0.40 8.04
N PHE A 24 7.03 -0.51 6.74
CA PHE A 24 8.09 -1.31 6.16
C PHE A 24 9.26 -0.41 5.71
N PRO A 25 10.51 -0.88 5.85
CA PRO A 25 11.67 -0.17 5.30
C PRO A 25 11.55 0.00 3.79
N ARG A 26 11.99 1.14 3.24
CA ARG A 26 12.06 1.37 1.79
C ARG A 26 13.29 0.69 1.18
N THR A 27 13.33 -0.63 1.30
CA THR A 27 14.38 -1.51 0.78
C THR A 27 13.72 -2.72 0.14
N GLU A 28 14.45 -3.43 -0.72
CA GLU A 28 13.96 -4.68 -1.33
C GLU A 28 13.48 -5.70 -0.28
N THR A 29 14.14 -5.75 0.88
CA THR A 29 13.70 -6.59 2.01
C THR A 29 12.37 -6.13 2.61
N GLY A 30 12.18 -4.82 2.77
CA GLY A 30 10.90 -4.28 3.26
C GLY A 30 9.76 -4.46 2.25
N ASP A 31 10.04 -4.35 0.95
CA ASP A 31 9.08 -4.64 -0.11
C ASP A 31 8.67 -6.12 -0.08
N ALA A 32 9.64 -7.04 0.12
CA ALA A 32 9.35 -8.46 0.29
C ALA A 32 8.49 -8.75 1.53
N GLN A 33 8.75 -8.07 2.65
CA GLN A 33 7.94 -8.19 3.87
C GLN A 33 6.51 -7.69 3.66
N LEU A 34 6.35 -6.53 3.00
CA LEU A 34 5.03 -5.98 2.65
C LEU A 34 4.25 -6.99 1.81
N LEU A 35 4.85 -7.53 0.74
CA LEU A 35 4.23 -8.52 -0.13
C LEU A 35 3.89 -9.82 0.61
N GLN A 36 4.80 -10.30 1.47
CA GLN A 36 4.56 -11.51 2.26
C GLN A 36 3.32 -11.36 3.14
N THR A 37 3.18 -10.25 3.86
CA THR A 37 1.96 -9.98 4.67
C THR A 37 0.67 -9.97 3.84
N TYR A 38 0.72 -9.57 2.56
CA TYR A 38 -0.43 -9.64 1.67
C TYR A 38 -0.76 -11.09 1.24
N TYR A 39 0.25 -11.92 1.00
CA TYR A 39 0.05 -13.33 0.64
C TYR A 39 -0.41 -14.18 1.83
N ASP A 40 0.18 -13.96 3.02
CA ASP A 40 -0.24 -14.65 4.26
C ASP A 40 -1.70 -14.36 4.63
N TYR A 41 -2.25 -13.20 4.24
CA TYR A 41 -3.66 -12.86 4.40
C TYR A 41 -4.59 -13.61 3.42
N MET A 42 -4.11 -13.95 2.22
CA MET A 42 -4.90 -14.58 1.15
C MET A 42 -4.88 -16.10 1.19
N ASP A 43 -3.87 -16.71 1.82
CA ASP A 43 -3.74 -18.15 2.03
C ASP A 43 -4.48 -18.67 3.29
N GLY A 44 -5.20 -17.78 3.99
CA GLY A 44 -5.94 -18.05 5.24
C GLY A 44 -7.44 -18.27 5.07
#